data_AF-A0A2H0DIE5-F1
#
_entry.id   AF-A0A2H0DIE5-F1
#
_cell.length_a   1.000
_cell.length_b   1.000
_cell.length_c   1.000
_cell.angle_alpha   90.00
_cell.angle_beta   90.00
_cell.angle_gamma   90.00
#
_symmetry.space_group_name_H-M   'P 1'
#
loop_
_entity.id
_entity.type
_entity.pdbx_description
1 polymer ?
#
loop_
_entity_poly.entity_id
_entity_poly.type
_entity_poly.pdbx_seq_one_letter_code
_entity_poly.pdbx_strand_id
1 'polypeptide(L)'
;MHPPIADSNSTQNARCRASFPHIRATNAKYIRKWAALLLLGTAATASFALSADPETGKRALAVLTEAMRNKDSEVRVLASEQWGPIGNPAALLLLRDALKDKDPYVRIAAAGSLYTLKDRRGVAVLEALVAKEPAVSGDDPLGQMRAIAANKVRIVALRQLGRIGREESETIARRALGDADGQVRDAAAVMLARFGDERKLNGFVMALEAEDPEVRGQAVRALEEIATPATLPFLKPLAKDADARVRAGVMQALGAVGGHAVRPTLEAGLGDEDALVRAKALAALGRLGLLEARTALEKILNKPESPYMELLAVAGLARLGLKVDTLVARRALRQSDADVRLLAVEVLEARGGPGDMVALKTALNDQAPRVRVRAAAALVRLLQSKDEKPEKR
;
A
#
# COMPACT_ATOMS: atom_id res chain seq x y z
N MET A 1 71.23 -13.00 7.06
CA MET A 1 71.35 -13.04 8.53
C MET A 1 69.99 -13.42 9.11
N HIS A 2 69.95 -14.56 9.80
CA HIS A 2 68.84 -15.21 10.53
C HIS A 2 68.24 -14.34 11.68
N PRO A 3 67.12 -14.72 12.35
CA PRO A 3 65.93 -15.53 11.98
C PRO A 3 64.59 -14.92 12.57
N PRO A 4 63.44 -15.63 12.64
CA PRO A 4 62.12 -15.12 13.05
C PRO A 4 61.85 -15.29 14.56
N ILE A 5 60.76 -14.72 15.07
CA ILE A 5 60.23 -15.04 16.41
C ILE A 5 58.76 -15.43 16.29
N ALA A 6 58.50 -16.68 16.67
CA ALA A 6 57.19 -17.22 17.00
C ALA A 6 56.92 -17.08 18.50
N ASP A 7 55.62 -17.08 18.81
CA ASP A 7 54.96 -17.56 20.04
C ASP A 7 55.24 -16.88 21.39
N SER A 8 54.16 -16.32 21.94
CA SER A 8 53.76 -16.71 23.30
C SER A 8 52.27 -17.04 23.30
N ASN A 9 52.02 -18.33 23.55
CA ASN A 9 50.71 -18.91 23.77
C ASN A 9 50.49 -19.02 25.28
N SER A 10 49.23 -19.03 25.70
CA SER A 10 48.71 -19.31 27.06
C SER A 10 48.84 -18.21 28.12
N THR A 11 47.74 -17.53 28.44
CA THR A 11 46.82 -17.90 29.52
C THR A 11 45.83 -16.75 29.78
N GLN A 12 44.67 -16.79 29.14
CA GLN A 12 43.43 -16.24 29.70
C GLN A 12 42.24 -16.92 29.03
N ASN A 13 42.01 -18.15 29.48
CA ASN A 13 40.70 -18.77 29.44
C ASN A 13 39.86 -18.17 30.59
N ALA A 14 38.54 -18.07 30.38
CA ALA A 14 37.48 -17.74 31.33
C ALA A 14 37.00 -16.26 31.42
N ARG A 15 35.96 -15.97 30.62
CA ARG A 15 34.71 -15.20 30.90
C ARG A 15 34.19 -14.64 29.56
N CYS A 16 33.03 -14.95 29.00
CA CYS A 16 31.92 -15.81 29.37
C CYS A 16 31.28 -16.34 28.07
N ARG A 17 31.00 -17.64 28.06
CA ARG A 17 29.84 -18.24 27.38
C ARG A 17 28.57 -17.79 28.10
N ALA A 18 27.55 -17.37 27.36
CA ALA A 18 26.11 -17.52 27.68
C ALA A 18 25.30 -16.80 26.58
N SER A 19 24.30 -17.33 25.88
CA SER A 19 23.66 -18.64 25.89
C SER A 19 22.79 -18.74 24.62
N PHE A 20 23.02 -19.76 23.79
CA PHE A 20 21.93 -20.52 23.15
C PHE A 20 21.91 -21.85 23.90
N PRO A 21 20.80 -22.27 24.53
CA PRO A 21 20.11 -23.43 23.95
C PRO A 21 18.58 -23.50 24.22
N HIS A 22 17.92 -24.35 23.41
CA HIS A 22 16.53 -24.84 23.51
C HIS A 22 15.45 -23.83 23.10
N ILE A 23 14.64 -24.05 22.06
CA ILE A 23 13.74 -25.21 21.90
C ILE A 23 13.78 -25.72 20.43
N ARG A 24 14.33 -26.94 20.25
CA ARG A 24 13.86 -27.87 19.21
C ARG A 24 12.56 -28.51 19.71
N ALA A 25 11.63 -28.70 18.77
CA ALA A 25 10.54 -29.68 18.80
C ALA A 25 9.44 -29.50 19.87
N THR A 26 8.44 -28.69 19.52
CA THR A 26 7.01 -29.07 19.52
C THR A 26 6.29 -28.02 18.69
N ASN A 27 5.90 -28.31 17.44
CA ASN A 27 4.47 -28.47 17.16
C ASN A 27 4.18 -29.24 15.86
N ALA A 28 5.04 -30.21 15.51
CA ALA A 28 4.71 -31.22 14.51
C ALA A 28 3.46 -32.07 14.89
N LYS A 29 3.02 -32.00 16.15
CA LYS A 29 1.75 -32.60 16.64
C LYS A 29 0.53 -31.67 16.55
N TYR A 30 0.70 -30.36 16.34
CA TYR A 30 -0.43 -29.44 16.16
C TYR A 30 -0.77 -29.22 14.69
N ILE A 31 0.19 -29.35 13.78
CA ILE A 31 -0.05 -29.24 12.32
C ILE A 31 -1.00 -30.35 11.81
N ARG A 32 -1.06 -31.51 12.48
CA ARG A 32 -1.95 -32.61 12.11
C ARG A 32 -3.37 -32.55 12.71
N LYS A 33 -3.64 -31.64 13.67
CA LYS A 33 -4.99 -31.46 14.24
C LYS A 33 -5.82 -30.34 13.58
N TRP A 34 -5.21 -29.54 12.71
CA TRP A 34 -5.89 -28.45 11.99
C TRP A 34 -6.33 -28.81 10.55
N ALA A 35 -6.20 -30.08 10.16
CA ALA A 35 -6.63 -30.59 8.86
C ALA A 35 -8.05 -31.19 8.86
N ALA A 36 -8.80 -31.12 9.97
CA ALA A 36 -10.06 -31.84 10.13
C ALA A 36 -11.28 -30.98 10.55
N LEU A 37 -11.25 -29.66 10.34
CA LEU A 37 -12.41 -28.78 10.57
C LEU A 37 -12.68 -27.88 9.36
N LEU A 38 -12.62 -28.49 8.18
CA LEU A 38 -13.20 -28.00 6.94
C LEU A 38 -14.17 -29.08 6.48
N LEU A 39 -15.37 -29.10 7.06
CA LEU A 39 -16.59 -29.65 6.46
C LEU A 39 -17.75 -29.25 7.40
N LEU A 40 -18.73 -28.55 6.82
CA LEU A 40 -19.98 -28.07 7.41
C LEU A 40 -19.90 -26.72 8.14
N GLY A 41 -20.86 -25.85 7.80
CA GLY A 41 -20.91 -24.46 8.19
C GLY A 41 -21.04 -24.22 9.69
N THR A 42 -20.88 -22.94 10.04
CA THR A 42 -20.86 -22.32 11.37
C THR A 42 -19.49 -22.23 12.05
N ALA A 43 -19.16 -21.00 12.45
CA ALA A 43 -18.18 -20.64 13.47
C ALA A 43 -16.71 -21.08 13.28
N ALA A 44 -16.05 -20.59 12.22
CA ALA A 44 -14.63 -20.25 12.33
C ALA A 44 -14.50 -18.77 12.72
N THR A 45 -14.99 -18.41 13.91
CA THR A 45 -14.45 -17.25 14.60
C THR A 45 -13.01 -17.60 14.93
N ALA A 46 -12.08 -17.15 14.08
CA ALA A 46 -10.69 -17.05 14.47
C ALA A 46 -10.69 -16.23 15.76
N SER A 47 -10.50 -16.92 16.88
CA SER A 47 -10.39 -16.33 18.22
C SER A 47 -9.05 -15.61 18.31
N PHE A 48 -8.94 -14.52 17.56
CA PHE A 48 -8.05 -13.43 17.89
C PHE A 48 -8.76 -12.66 19.00
N ALA A 49 -8.08 -12.39 20.11
CA ALA A 49 -8.63 -11.53 21.15
C ALA A 49 -9.04 -10.20 20.48
N LEU A 50 -10.35 -10.01 20.37
CA LEU A 50 -11.04 -8.76 20.07
C LEU A 50 -11.80 -8.47 21.36
N SER A 51 -11.07 -8.25 22.45
CA SER A 51 -11.66 -8.34 23.80
C SER A 51 -12.51 -7.13 24.16
N ALA A 52 -12.22 -5.98 23.55
CA ALA A 52 -12.91 -4.72 23.81
C ALA A 52 -14.34 -4.63 23.23
N ASP A 53 -14.62 -5.27 22.08
CA ASP A 53 -15.96 -5.29 21.44
C ASP A 53 -16.06 -6.49 20.46
N PRO A 54 -16.31 -7.71 20.97
CA PRO A 54 -16.25 -8.94 20.17
C PRO A 54 -17.27 -8.96 19.02
N GLU A 55 -18.47 -8.44 19.23
CA GLU A 55 -19.53 -8.47 18.20
C GLU A 55 -19.21 -7.54 17.02
N THR A 56 -18.66 -6.35 17.29
CA THR A 56 -18.19 -5.47 16.22
C THR A 56 -17.05 -6.09 15.44
N GLY A 57 -16.09 -6.70 16.14
CA GLY A 57 -14.97 -7.39 15.50
C GLY A 57 -15.43 -8.56 14.61
N LYS A 58 -16.34 -9.41 15.11
CA LYS A 58 -16.95 -10.50 14.33
C LYS A 58 -17.66 -9.97 13.09
N ARG A 59 -18.46 -8.91 13.23
CA ARG A 59 -19.19 -8.31 12.11
C ARG A 59 -18.24 -7.72 11.07
N ALA A 60 -17.19 -7.03 11.48
CA ALA A 60 -16.20 -6.47 10.57
C ALA A 60 -15.45 -7.59 9.79
N LEU A 61 -15.01 -8.64 10.49
CA LEU A 61 -14.40 -9.80 9.84
C LEU A 61 -15.36 -10.52 8.89
N ALA A 62 -16.65 -10.60 9.23
CA ALA A 62 -17.67 -11.16 8.35
C ALA A 62 -17.80 -10.35 7.06
N VAL A 63 -17.87 -9.01 7.13
CA VAL A 63 -17.90 -8.13 5.95
C VAL A 63 -16.69 -8.35 5.04
N LEU A 64 -15.48 -8.41 5.61
CA LEU A 64 -14.26 -8.67 4.84
C LEU A 64 -14.26 -10.06 4.18
N THR A 65 -14.69 -11.09 4.92
CA THR A 65 -14.73 -12.47 4.43
C THR A 65 -15.79 -12.67 3.36
N GLU A 66 -16.96 -12.04 3.50
CA GLU A 66 -18.02 -12.06 2.50
C GLU A 66 -17.59 -11.29 1.24
N ALA A 67 -16.89 -10.17 1.39
CA ALA A 67 -16.37 -9.40 0.27
C ALA A 67 -15.38 -10.21 -0.61
N MET A 68 -14.61 -11.14 -0.02
CA MET A 68 -13.76 -12.09 -0.77
C MET A 68 -14.55 -13.08 -1.65
N ARG A 69 -15.85 -13.24 -1.41
CA ARG A 69 -16.74 -14.14 -2.18
C ARG A 69 -17.74 -13.38 -3.04
N ASN A 70 -17.59 -12.05 -3.14
CA ASN A 70 -18.52 -11.22 -3.88
C ASN A 70 -18.52 -11.59 -5.38
N LYS A 71 -19.68 -11.48 -6.04
CA LYS A 71 -19.82 -11.71 -7.48
C LYS A 71 -18.95 -10.75 -8.31
N ASP A 72 -18.81 -9.53 -7.82
CA ASP A 72 -18.00 -8.46 -8.41
C ASP A 72 -16.52 -8.65 -8.03
N SER A 73 -15.64 -8.71 -9.03
CA SER A 73 -14.21 -8.89 -8.81
C SER A 73 -13.56 -7.66 -8.18
N GLU A 74 -14.05 -6.44 -8.43
CA GLU A 74 -13.49 -5.24 -7.80
C GLU A 74 -13.64 -5.31 -6.28
N VAL A 75 -14.78 -5.81 -5.79
CA VAL A 75 -15.01 -6.02 -4.36
C VAL A 75 -14.08 -7.09 -3.79
N ARG A 76 -13.81 -8.16 -4.55
CA ARG A 76 -12.85 -9.20 -4.16
C ARG A 76 -11.41 -8.67 -4.13
N VAL A 77 -11.02 -7.82 -5.07
CA VAL A 77 -9.73 -7.11 -5.09
C VAL A 77 -9.58 -6.29 -3.82
N LEU A 78 -10.54 -5.40 -3.56
CA LEU A 78 -10.53 -4.51 -2.40
C LEU A 78 -10.39 -5.29 -1.09
N ALA A 79 -11.14 -6.39 -0.93
CA ALA A 79 -11.05 -7.25 0.23
C ALA A 79 -9.69 -7.95 0.35
N SER A 80 -9.16 -8.46 -0.77
CA SER A 80 -7.86 -9.14 -0.82
C SER A 80 -6.73 -8.22 -0.37
N GLU A 81 -6.77 -6.95 -0.74
CA GLU A 81 -5.79 -5.93 -0.37
C GLU A 81 -5.78 -5.59 1.13
N GLN A 82 -6.92 -5.73 1.84
CA GLN A 82 -6.97 -5.35 3.26
C GLN A 82 -6.26 -6.34 4.17
N TRP A 83 -6.22 -7.63 3.80
CA TRP A 83 -5.74 -8.69 4.70
C TRP A 83 -4.24 -8.61 5.03
N GLY A 84 -3.42 -8.13 4.08
CA GLY A 84 -1.99 -7.91 4.33
C GLY A 84 -1.77 -6.88 5.45
N PRO A 85 -2.25 -5.63 5.30
CA PRO A 85 -2.15 -4.58 6.33
C PRO A 85 -2.89 -4.88 7.64
N ILE A 86 -3.96 -5.70 7.62
CA ILE A 86 -4.60 -6.19 8.85
C ILE A 86 -3.67 -7.13 9.62
N GLY A 87 -2.76 -7.83 8.94
CA GLY A 87 -1.77 -8.68 9.59
C GLY A 87 -2.33 -9.97 10.19
N ASN A 88 -3.56 -10.39 9.82
CA ASN A 88 -4.20 -11.56 10.40
C ASN A 88 -3.77 -12.86 9.67
N PRO A 89 -3.00 -13.76 10.30
CA PRO A 89 -2.53 -14.99 9.65
C PRO A 89 -3.65 -15.97 9.29
N ALA A 90 -4.83 -15.87 9.92
CA ALA A 90 -5.98 -16.70 9.56
C ALA A 90 -6.46 -16.44 8.12
N ALA A 91 -6.16 -15.27 7.55
CA ALA A 91 -6.47 -14.92 6.18
C ALA A 91 -5.60 -15.67 5.14
N LEU A 92 -4.52 -16.35 5.56
CA LEU A 92 -3.61 -17.05 4.65
C LEU A 92 -4.33 -18.11 3.79
N LEU A 93 -5.28 -18.86 4.35
CA LEU A 93 -6.06 -19.84 3.58
C LEU A 93 -6.93 -19.14 2.53
N LEU A 94 -7.67 -18.10 2.94
CA LEU A 94 -8.54 -17.32 2.05
C LEU A 94 -7.74 -16.68 0.90
N LEU A 95 -6.57 -16.11 1.20
CA LEU A 95 -5.72 -15.47 0.20
C LEU A 95 -5.07 -16.49 -0.76
N ARG A 96 -4.68 -17.68 -0.27
CA ARG A 96 -4.17 -18.76 -1.12
C ARG A 96 -5.25 -19.29 -2.07
N ASP A 97 -6.50 -19.34 -1.63
CA ASP A 97 -7.61 -19.68 -2.51
C ASP A 97 -7.85 -18.57 -3.55
N ALA A 98 -7.73 -17.29 -3.15
CA ALA A 98 -7.84 -16.14 -4.04
C ALA A 98 -6.73 -16.06 -5.11
N LEU A 99 -5.58 -16.72 -4.92
CA LEU A 99 -4.58 -16.90 -5.99
C LEU A 99 -5.11 -17.70 -7.18
N LYS A 100 -6.22 -18.44 -7.02
CA LYS A 100 -6.89 -19.21 -8.08
C LYS A 100 -8.13 -18.50 -8.62
N ASP A 101 -8.38 -17.25 -8.22
CA ASP A 101 -9.55 -16.50 -8.68
C ASP A 101 -9.57 -16.38 -10.21
N LYS A 102 -10.78 -16.39 -10.78
CA LYS A 102 -10.99 -16.23 -12.22
C LYS A 102 -10.44 -14.89 -12.73
N ASP A 103 -10.54 -13.85 -11.91
CA ASP A 103 -10.09 -12.50 -12.23
C ASP A 103 -8.60 -12.34 -11.85
N PRO A 104 -7.74 -11.96 -12.81
CA PRO A 104 -6.32 -11.75 -12.55
C PRO A 104 -6.00 -10.68 -11.52
N TYR A 105 -6.82 -9.62 -11.40
CA TYR A 105 -6.56 -8.55 -10.45
C TYR A 105 -6.75 -9.02 -9.01
N VAL A 106 -7.71 -9.94 -8.76
CA VAL A 106 -7.88 -10.58 -7.46
C VAL A 106 -6.65 -11.41 -7.11
N ARG A 107 -6.11 -12.16 -8.08
CA ARG A 107 -4.87 -12.94 -7.90
C ARG A 107 -3.68 -12.03 -7.54
N ILE A 108 -3.56 -10.89 -8.23
CA ILE A 108 -2.48 -9.91 -7.98
C ILE A 108 -2.59 -9.30 -6.57
N ALA A 109 -3.78 -8.86 -6.19
CA ALA A 109 -4.04 -8.32 -4.85
C ALA A 109 -3.75 -9.34 -3.74
N ALA A 110 -4.21 -10.59 -3.93
CA ALA A 110 -3.95 -11.68 -3.00
C ALA A 110 -2.46 -11.99 -2.86
N ALA A 111 -1.71 -12.01 -3.98
CA ALA A 111 -0.27 -12.20 -3.98
C ALA A 111 0.46 -11.10 -3.18
N GLY A 112 0.04 -9.85 -3.33
CA GLY A 112 0.55 -8.73 -2.54
C GLY A 112 0.35 -8.90 -1.04
N SER A 113 -0.88 -9.18 -0.62
CA SER A 113 -1.22 -9.40 0.78
C SER A 113 -0.51 -10.61 1.38
N LEU A 114 -0.38 -11.71 0.63
CA LEU A 114 0.38 -12.89 1.06
C LEU A 114 1.84 -12.55 1.33
N TYR A 115 2.46 -11.75 0.47
CA TYR A 115 3.84 -11.31 0.67
C TYR A 115 4.01 -10.48 1.95
N THR A 116 3.09 -9.55 2.23
CA THR A 116 3.06 -8.80 3.50
C THR A 116 2.96 -9.74 4.70
N LEU A 117 2.18 -10.81 4.59
CA LEU A 117 2.05 -11.88 5.60
C LEU A 117 3.18 -12.92 5.56
N LYS A 118 4.29 -12.63 4.87
CA LYS A 118 5.49 -13.47 4.76
C LYS A 118 5.28 -14.81 4.04
N ASP A 119 4.24 -14.91 3.21
CA ASP A 119 3.97 -16.05 2.34
C ASP A 119 4.33 -15.72 0.87
N ARG A 120 5.43 -16.30 0.39
CA ARG A 120 5.99 -16.00 -0.93
C ARG A 120 5.29 -16.70 -2.10
N ARG A 121 4.30 -17.57 -1.86
CA ARG A 121 3.63 -18.33 -2.94
C ARG A 121 2.97 -17.46 -4.00
N GLY A 122 2.54 -16.25 -3.64
CA GLY A 122 1.96 -15.30 -4.59
C GLY A 122 2.92 -14.87 -5.71
N VAL A 123 4.25 -14.89 -5.47
CA VAL A 123 5.26 -14.44 -6.42
C VAL A 123 5.19 -15.24 -7.72
N ALA A 124 5.15 -16.58 -7.63
CA ALA A 124 5.08 -17.44 -8.81
C ALA A 124 3.83 -17.19 -9.67
N VAL A 125 2.71 -16.80 -9.03
CA VAL A 125 1.48 -16.44 -9.75
C VAL A 125 1.66 -15.12 -10.50
N LEU A 126 2.31 -14.12 -9.89
CA LEU A 126 2.62 -12.86 -10.54
C LEU A 126 3.57 -13.06 -11.74
N GLU A 127 4.64 -13.84 -11.57
CA GLU A 127 5.57 -14.17 -12.65
C GLU A 127 4.87 -14.88 -13.82
N ALA A 128 4.01 -15.84 -13.52
CA ALA A 128 3.22 -16.55 -14.52
C ALA A 128 2.26 -15.61 -15.28
N LEU A 129 1.68 -14.60 -14.60
CA LEU A 129 0.86 -13.59 -15.27
C LEU A 129 1.70 -12.74 -16.22
N VAL A 130 2.89 -12.29 -15.81
CA VAL A 130 3.79 -11.49 -16.65
C VAL A 130 4.27 -12.28 -17.87
N ALA A 131 4.61 -13.56 -17.70
CA ALA A 131 5.10 -14.43 -18.77
C ALA A 131 4.02 -14.82 -19.79
N LYS A 132 2.74 -14.60 -19.50
CA LYS A 132 1.62 -14.96 -20.39
C LYS A 132 1.41 -13.88 -21.45
N GLU A 133 2.27 -13.90 -22.47
CA GLU A 133 2.15 -13.03 -23.65
C GLU A 133 0.85 -13.33 -24.43
N PRO A 134 0.07 -12.30 -24.80
CA PRO A 134 -1.10 -12.51 -25.63
C PRO A 134 -0.70 -12.86 -27.07
N ALA A 135 -1.46 -13.74 -27.72
CA ALA A 135 -1.33 -13.92 -29.15
C ALA A 135 -1.75 -12.61 -29.86
N VAL A 136 -0.85 -12.06 -30.68
CA VAL A 136 -1.16 -10.90 -31.52
C VAL A 136 -1.87 -11.41 -32.77
N SER A 137 -3.19 -11.31 -32.81
CA SER A 137 -3.99 -11.79 -33.94
C SER A 137 -4.15 -10.70 -35.00
N GLY A 138 -3.12 -10.46 -35.80
CA GLY A 138 -3.18 -9.64 -37.03
C GLY A 138 -4.11 -8.40 -36.97
N ASP A 139 -4.89 -8.21 -38.02
CA ASP A 139 -5.85 -7.09 -38.14
C ASP A 139 -7.22 -7.36 -37.45
N ASP A 140 -7.36 -8.41 -36.61
CA ASP A 140 -8.62 -8.68 -35.89
C ASP A 140 -8.80 -7.71 -34.71
N PRO A 141 -9.80 -6.79 -34.75
CA PRO A 141 -9.99 -5.80 -33.70
C PRO A 141 -10.30 -6.43 -32.32
N LEU A 142 -11.04 -7.55 -32.29
CA LEU A 142 -11.39 -8.20 -31.02
C LEU A 142 -10.17 -8.84 -30.36
N GLY A 143 -9.30 -9.46 -31.14
CA GLY A 143 -8.05 -10.00 -30.65
C GLY A 143 -7.05 -8.92 -30.22
N GLN A 144 -6.99 -7.77 -30.92
CA GLN A 144 -6.21 -6.60 -30.45
C GLN A 144 -6.72 -6.08 -29.10
N MET A 145 -8.05 -5.96 -28.92
CA MET A 145 -8.62 -5.56 -27.62
C MET A 145 -8.29 -6.56 -26.50
N ARG A 146 -8.31 -7.87 -26.79
CA ARG A 146 -7.90 -8.91 -25.83
C ARG A 146 -6.42 -8.80 -25.49
N ALA A 147 -5.55 -8.51 -26.46
CA ALA A 147 -4.13 -8.31 -26.23
C ALA A 147 -3.87 -7.10 -25.32
N ILE A 148 -4.54 -5.97 -25.56
CA ILE A 148 -4.46 -4.78 -24.70
C ILE A 148 -4.90 -5.11 -23.27
N ALA A 149 -6.03 -5.82 -23.10
CA ALA A 149 -6.52 -6.21 -21.78
C ALA A 149 -5.54 -7.16 -21.06
N ALA A 150 -4.95 -8.11 -21.79
CA ALA A 150 -3.94 -9.02 -21.24
C ALA A 150 -2.66 -8.27 -20.83
N ASN A 151 -2.19 -7.32 -21.65
CA ASN A 151 -1.00 -6.52 -21.33
C ASN A 151 -1.22 -5.62 -20.10
N LYS A 152 -2.43 -5.06 -19.90
CA LYS A 152 -2.78 -4.36 -18.65
C LYS A 152 -2.61 -5.23 -17.41
N VAL A 153 -3.02 -6.50 -17.47
CA VAL A 153 -2.82 -7.45 -16.36
C VAL A 153 -1.33 -7.67 -16.09
N ARG A 154 -0.53 -7.84 -17.15
CA ARG A 154 0.94 -8.05 -17.06
C ARG A 154 1.63 -6.84 -16.43
N ILE A 155 1.23 -5.63 -16.81
CA ILE A 155 1.73 -4.37 -16.23
C ILE A 155 1.41 -4.28 -14.74
N VAL A 156 0.18 -4.58 -14.32
CA VAL A 156 -0.20 -4.54 -12.91
C VAL A 156 0.53 -5.61 -12.09
N ALA A 157 0.77 -6.80 -12.68
CA ALA A 157 1.59 -7.83 -12.05
C ALA A 157 3.06 -7.40 -11.88
N LEU A 158 3.67 -6.79 -12.91
CA LEU A 158 5.02 -6.20 -12.84
C LEU A 158 5.11 -5.14 -11.74
N ARG A 159 4.15 -4.21 -11.68
CA ARG A 159 4.10 -3.19 -10.61
C ARG A 159 4.03 -3.82 -9.23
N GLN A 160 3.26 -4.90 -9.07
CA GLN A 160 3.16 -5.59 -7.79
C GLN A 160 4.46 -6.31 -7.41
N LEU A 161 5.13 -6.96 -8.35
CA LEU A 161 6.46 -7.55 -8.17
C LEU A 161 7.50 -6.50 -7.77
N GLY A 162 7.44 -5.30 -8.37
CA GLY A 162 8.29 -4.17 -7.99
C GLY A 162 8.10 -3.70 -6.55
N ARG A 163 6.91 -3.89 -5.96
CA ARG A 163 6.65 -3.63 -4.54
C ARG A 163 7.10 -4.75 -3.61
N ILE A 164 7.13 -6.00 -4.10
CA ILE A 164 7.55 -7.18 -3.34
C ILE A 164 9.05 -7.11 -3.07
N GLY A 165 9.86 -6.99 -4.11
CA GLY A 165 11.31 -6.93 -3.93
C GLY A 165 12.13 -7.32 -5.14
N ARG A 166 13.41 -6.91 -5.11
CA ARG A 166 14.40 -7.12 -6.16
C ARG A 166 14.77 -8.60 -6.32
N GLU A 167 15.08 -9.26 -5.21
CA GLU A 167 15.53 -10.66 -5.18
C GLU A 167 14.54 -11.59 -5.89
N GLU A 168 13.24 -11.36 -5.67
CA GLU A 168 12.18 -12.15 -6.26
C GLU A 168 11.86 -11.82 -7.72
N SER A 169 12.21 -10.63 -8.21
CA SER A 169 11.55 -10.06 -9.41
C SER A 169 12.49 -9.51 -10.47
N GLU A 170 13.79 -9.39 -10.20
CA GLU A 170 14.73 -8.75 -11.14
C GLU A 170 14.84 -9.51 -12.47
N THR A 171 14.89 -10.85 -12.43
CA THR A 171 15.00 -11.68 -13.64
C THR A 171 13.81 -11.48 -14.59
N ILE A 172 12.59 -11.49 -14.05
CA ILE A 172 11.39 -11.30 -14.87
C ILE A 172 11.30 -9.87 -15.42
N ALA A 173 11.77 -8.86 -14.66
CA ALA A 173 11.93 -7.48 -15.15
C ALA A 173 12.84 -7.43 -16.39
N ARG A 174 14.04 -8.03 -16.28
CA ARG A 174 15.05 -7.99 -17.34
C ARG A 174 14.56 -8.65 -18.61
N ARG A 175 13.81 -9.75 -18.48
CA ARG A 175 13.14 -10.39 -19.62
C ARG A 175 12.09 -9.48 -20.24
N ALA A 176 11.23 -8.86 -19.43
CA ALA A 176 10.13 -8.01 -19.90
C ALA A 176 10.60 -6.69 -20.58
N LEU A 177 11.88 -6.31 -20.46
CA LEU A 177 12.44 -5.22 -21.28
C LEU A 177 12.45 -5.52 -22.78
N GLY A 178 12.43 -6.79 -23.17
CA GLY A 178 12.36 -7.22 -24.57
C GLY A 178 10.93 -7.50 -25.07
N ASP A 179 9.91 -7.14 -24.29
CA ASP A 179 8.51 -7.43 -24.64
C ASP A 179 8.08 -6.74 -25.94
N ALA A 180 7.14 -7.34 -26.68
CA ALA A 180 6.58 -6.72 -27.87
C ALA A 180 5.74 -5.46 -27.53
N ASP A 181 5.06 -5.47 -26.39
CA ASP A 181 4.23 -4.35 -25.95
C ASP A 181 5.05 -3.27 -25.24
N GLY A 182 4.95 -2.03 -25.72
CA GLY A 182 5.70 -0.89 -25.18
C GLY A 182 5.39 -0.60 -23.71
N GLN A 183 4.13 -0.70 -23.30
CA GLN A 183 3.74 -0.41 -21.93
C GLN A 183 4.23 -1.48 -20.95
N VAL A 184 4.35 -2.74 -21.40
CA VAL A 184 5.00 -3.82 -20.63
C VAL A 184 6.50 -3.55 -20.46
N ARG A 185 7.19 -3.11 -21.53
CA ARG A 185 8.60 -2.70 -21.45
C ARG A 185 8.80 -1.53 -20.49
N ASP A 186 7.93 -0.53 -20.53
CA ASP A 186 8.00 0.63 -19.65
C ASP A 186 7.78 0.24 -18.19
N ALA A 187 6.81 -0.61 -17.90
CA ALA A 187 6.58 -1.12 -16.54
C ALA A 187 7.79 -1.91 -16.01
N ALA A 188 8.46 -2.68 -16.87
CA ALA A 188 9.69 -3.38 -16.52
C ALA A 188 10.85 -2.41 -16.24
N ALA A 189 10.99 -1.35 -17.05
CA ALA A 189 11.98 -0.30 -16.85
C ALA A 189 11.75 0.48 -15.54
N VAL A 190 10.50 0.83 -15.22
CA VAL A 190 10.09 1.44 -13.94
C VAL A 190 10.48 0.54 -12.78
N MET A 191 10.19 -0.77 -12.87
CA MET A 191 10.54 -1.73 -11.82
C MET A 191 12.06 -1.81 -11.59
N LEU A 192 12.85 -1.85 -12.66
CA LEU A 192 14.31 -1.86 -12.56
C LEU A 192 14.88 -0.55 -12.00
N ALA A 193 14.33 0.61 -12.41
CA ALA A 193 14.72 1.91 -11.87
C ALA A 193 14.41 1.98 -10.36
N ARG A 194 13.27 1.45 -9.92
CA ARG A 194 12.93 1.28 -8.49
C ARG A 194 13.93 0.41 -7.73
N PHE A 195 14.52 -0.58 -8.38
CA PHE A 195 15.60 -1.41 -7.82
C PHE A 195 16.99 -0.78 -7.88
N GLY A 196 17.10 0.47 -8.36
CA GLY A 196 18.35 1.23 -8.43
C GLY A 196 19.07 1.15 -9.77
N ASP A 197 18.42 0.70 -10.86
CA ASP A 197 18.99 0.82 -12.20
C ASP A 197 18.93 2.28 -12.69
N GLU A 198 20.01 3.02 -12.46
CA GLU A 198 20.13 4.44 -12.83
C GLU A 198 19.98 4.67 -14.34
N ARG A 199 20.38 3.71 -15.19
CA ARG A 199 20.23 3.85 -16.65
C ARG A 199 18.76 3.87 -17.03
N LYS A 200 17.94 3.05 -16.35
CA LYS A 200 16.48 3.05 -16.56
C LYS A 200 15.84 4.30 -15.99
N LEU A 201 16.28 4.79 -14.83
CA LEU A 201 15.82 6.05 -14.29
C LEU A 201 16.09 7.22 -15.27
N ASN A 202 17.31 7.33 -15.79
CA ASN A 202 17.70 8.40 -16.71
C ASN A 202 16.88 8.43 -18.00
N GLY A 203 16.39 7.27 -18.47
CA GLY A 203 15.48 7.19 -19.61
C GLY A 203 14.16 7.96 -19.40
N PHE A 204 13.65 8.00 -18.16
CA PHE A 204 12.44 8.76 -17.82
C PHE A 204 12.75 10.24 -17.56
N VAL A 205 13.94 10.55 -17.05
CA VAL A 205 14.36 11.93 -16.75
C VAL A 205 14.37 12.79 -18.01
N MET A 206 14.80 12.25 -19.15
CA MET A 206 14.82 13.00 -20.41
C MET A 206 13.43 13.50 -20.84
N ALA A 207 12.37 12.74 -20.56
CA ALA A 207 11.00 13.12 -20.92
C ALA A 207 10.44 14.27 -20.05
N LEU A 208 11.11 14.62 -18.94
CA LEU A 208 10.73 15.77 -18.11
C LEU A 208 11.04 17.11 -18.78
N GLU A 209 11.89 17.13 -19.79
CA GLU A 209 12.28 18.34 -20.53
C GLU A 209 11.43 18.56 -21.79
N ALA A 210 10.44 17.69 -22.03
CA ALA A 210 9.56 17.79 -23.20
C ALA A 210 8.76 19.10 -23.18
N GLU A 211 8.55 19.70 -24.36
CA GLU A 211 7.72 20.90 -24.51
C GLU A 211 6.25 20.64 -24.13
N ASP A 212 5.74 19.45 -24.46
CA ASP A 212 4.38 19.02 -24.17
C ASP A 212 4.20 18.69 -22.67
N PRO A 213 3.32 19.40 -21.94
CA PRO A 213 3.01 19.11 -20.54
C PRO A 213 2.47 17.71 -20.29
N GLU A 214 1.78 17.09 -21.25
CA GLU A 214 1.27 15.72 -21.08
C GLU A 214 2.43 14.72 -21.02
N VAL A 215 3.45 14.90 -21.87
CA VAL A 215 4.66 14.06 -21.85
C VAL A 215 5.42 14.25 -20.53
N ARG A 216 5.59 15.49 -20.07
CA ARG A 216 6.18 15.77 -18.74
C ARG A 216 5.37 15.14 -17.62
N GLY A 217 4.04 15.22 -17.68
CA GLY A 217 3.13 14.61 -16.72
C GLY A 217 3.25 13.08 -16.67
N GLN A 218 3.42 12.43 -17.82
CA GLN A 218 3.68 10.99 -17.90
C GLN A 218 5.03 10.61 -17.29
N ALA A 219 6.07 11.40 -17.54
CA ALA A 219 7.38 11.21 -16.92
C ALA A 219 7.31 11.37 -15.39
N VAL A 220 6.58 12.37 -14.88
CA VAL A 220 6.31 12.54 -13.44
C VAL A 220 5.58 11.33 -12.85
N ARG A 221 4.59 10.75 -13.57
CA ARG A 221 3.91 9.52 -13.13
C ARG A 221 4.86 8.32 -13.07
N ALA A 222 5.77 8.17 -14.03
CA ALA A 222 6.79 7.12 -13.98
C ALA A 222 7.70 7.30 -12.75
N LEU A 223 8.12 8.53 -12.45
CA LEU A 223 8.91 8.84 -11.24
C LEU A 223 8.13 8.62 -9.94
N GLU A 224 6.82 8.87 -9.93
CA GLU A 224 5.93 8.51 -8.82
C GLU A 224 5.91 7.00 -8.59
N GLU A 225 5.84 6.17 -9.63
CA GLU A 225 5.85 4.72 -9.48
C GLU A 225 7.21 4.17 -9.00
N ILE A 226 8.30 4.81 -9.43
CA ILE A 226 9.66 4.52 -8.95
C ILE A 226 9.76 4.84 -7.46
N ALA A 227 9.29 6.01 -7.01
CA ALA A 227 9.18 6.42 -5.60
C ALA A 227 10.47 6.20 -4.77
N THR A 228 11.64 6.51 -5.31
CA THR A 228 12.92 6.42 -4.57
C THR A 228 13.51 7.82 -4.33
N PRO A 229 14.34 8.02 -3.28
CA PRO A 229 15.01 9.29 -3.04
C PRO A 229 15.84 9.81 -4.23
N ALA A 230 16.28 8.92 -5.12
CA ALA A 230 17.02 9.26 -6.34
C ALA A 230 16.19 10.08 -7.35
N THR A 231 14.85 10.08 -7.25
CA THR A 231 13.98 10.87 -8.14
C THR A 231 13.85 12.33 -7.69
N LEU A 232 14.21 12.66 -6.45
CA LEU A 232 14.01 13.99 -5.87
C LEU A 232 14.70 15.14 -6.60
N PRO A 233 15.96 15.01 -7.08
CA PRO A 233 16.61 16.07 -7.84
C PRO A 233 15.85 16.45 -9.12
N PHE A 234 15.10 15.51 -9.70
CA PHE A 234 14.34 15.70 -10.94
C PHE A 234 12.90 16.16 -10.69
N LEU A 235 12.28 15.71 -9.60
CA LEU A 235 10.92 16.11 -9.23
C LEU A 235 10.84 17.54 -8.69
N LYS A 236 11.81 17.95 -7.86
CA LYS A 236 11.76 19.25 -7.17
C LYS A 236 11.69 20.47 -8.11
N PRO A 237 12.43 20.54 -9.22
CA PRO A 237 12.32 21.65 -10.17
C PRO A 237 10.92 21.80 -10.78
N LEU A 238 10.26 20.68 -11.10
CA LEU A 238 8.93 20.66 -11.70
C LEU A 238 7.80 21.08 -10.74
N ALA A 239 8.08 21.29 -9.45
CA ALA A 239 7.14 21.91 -8.53
C ALA A 239 6.77 23.35 -8.95
N LYS A 240 7.54 23.95 -9.88
CA LYS A 240 7.30 25.27 -10.48
C LYS A 240 6.96 25.20 -11.97
N ASP A 241 6.57 24.03 -12.46
CA ASP A 241 6.17 23.87 -13.87
C ASP A 241 5.02 24.83 -14.23
N ALA A 242 5.00 25.30 -15.48
CA ALA A 242 3.95 26.19 -15.96
C ALA A 242 2.56 25.52 -15.92
N ASP A 243 2.50 24.21 -16.13
CA ASP A 243 1.26 23.46 -16.13
C ASP A 243 0.89 22.95 -14.72
N ALA A 244 -0.30 23.32 -14.25
CA ALA A 244 -0.78 22.94 -12.92
C ALA A 244 -0.97 21.43 -12.74
N ARG A 245 -1.26 20.66 -13.79
CA ARG A 245 -1.38 19.20 -13.71
C ARG A 245 -0.02 18.54 -13.49
N VAL A 246 1.03 19.08 -14.12
CA VAL A 246 2.41 18.64 -13.86
C VAL A 246 2.78 18.95 -12.41
N ARG A 247 2.54 20.18 -11.93
CA ARG A 247 2.78 20.55 -10.52
C ARG A 247 2.04 19.65 -9.55
N ALA A 248 0.76 19.35 -9.81
CA ALA A 248 -0.05 18.47 -8.97
C ALA A 248 0.49 17.02 -8.97
N GLY A 249 0.93 16.53 -10.12
CA GLY A 249 1.64 15.25 -10.25
C GLY A 249 2.92 15.22 -9.42
N VAL A 250 3.68 16.31 -9.41
CA VAL A 250 4.90 16.42 -8.59
C VAL A 250 4.59 16.33 -7.10
N MET A 251 3.54 17.02 -6.62
CA MET A 251 3.13 16.91 -5.21
C MET A 251 2.77 15.47 -4.83
N GLN A 252 2.10 14.76 -5.74
CA GLN A 252 1.77 13.35 -5.55
C GLN A 252 3.02 12.46 -5.53
N ALA A 253 3.93 12.65 -6.48
CA ALA A 253 5.19 11.91 -6.60
C ALA A 253 6.10 12.12 -5.38
N LEU A 254 6.24 13.37 -4.91
CA LEU A 254 6.98 13.70 -3.70
C LEU A 254 6.37 13.03 -2.46
N GLY A 255 5.03 12.95 -2.38
CA GLY A 255 4.35 12.20 -1.34
C GLY A 255 4.59 10.69 -1.39
N ALA A 256 4.75 10.12 -2.59
CA ALA A 256 5.06 8.70 -2.78
C ALA A 256 6.52 8.36 -2.42
N VAL A 257 7.47 9.24 -2.77
CA VAL A 257 8.87 9.12 -2.34
C VAL A 257 8.99 9.22 -0.82
N GLY A 258 8.28 10.18 -0.23
CA GLY A 258 8.24 10.38 1.22
C GLY A 258 9.54 10.93 1.81
N GLY A 259 9.65 10.82 3.13
CA GLY A 259 10.82 11.27 3.89
C GLY A 259 10.83 12.78 4.20
N HIS A 260 11.77 13.20 5.04
CA HIS A 260 11.82 14.57 5.55
C HIS A 260 12.23 15.60 4.48
N ALA A 261 12.99 15.16 3.46
CA ALA A 261 13.55 16.02 2.42
C ALA A 261 12.51 16.60 1.43
N VAL A 262 11.30 16.04 1.37
CA VAL A 262 10.22 16.52 0.49
C VAL A 262 9.32 17.56 1.15
N ARG A 263 9.33 17.64 2.50
CA ARG A 263 8.43 18.49 3.28
C ARG A 263 8.43 19.96 2.81
N PRO A 264 9.58 20.64 2.64
CA PRO A 264 9.57 22.06 2.28
C PRO A 264 8.89 22.33 0.93
N THR A 265 9.06 21.43 -0.05
CA THR A 265 8.43 21.56 -1.37
C THR A 265 6.92 21.35 -1.30
N LEU A 266 6.47 20.38 -0.49
CA LEU A 266 5.04 20.17 -0.27
C LEU A 266 4.39 21.31 0.53
N GLU A 267 5.08 21.87 1.53
CA GLU A 267 4.61 23.05 2.26
C GLU A 267 4.45 24.26 1.34
N ALA A 268 5.38 24.47 0.41
CA ALA A 268 5.25 25.51 -0.61
C ALA A 268 4.03 25.27 -1.52
N GLY A 269 3.76 24.00 -1.89
CA GLY A 269 2.60 23.63 -2.71
C GLY A 269 1.23 23.92 -2.06
N LEU A 270 1.15 24.11 -0.74
CA LEU A 270 -0.08 24.57 -0.07
C LEU A 270 -0.47 26.01 -0.46
N GLY A 271 0.47 26.80 -0.98
CA GLY A 271 0.23 28.17 -1.45
C GLY A 271 0.09 28.28 -2.97
N ASP A 272 -0.01 27.18 -3.71
CA ASP A 272 -0.18 27.20 -5.16
C ASP A 272 -1.52 27.85 -5.56
N GLU A 273 -1.55 28.50 -6.73
CA GLU A 273 -2.77 29.11 -7.29
C GLU A 273 -3.84 28.06 -7.62
N ASP A 274 -3.43 26.86 -8.00
CA ASP A 274 -4.33 25.80 -8.42
C ASP A 274 -4.78 24.92 -7.24
N ALA A 275 -6.09 24.71 -7.14
CA ALA A 275 -6.69 23.98 -6.03
C ALA A 275 -6.30 22.49 -6.00
N LEU A 276 -6.06 21.88 -7.16
CA LEU A 276 -5.61 20.49 -7.23
C LEU A 276 -4.19 20.36 -6.71
N VAL A 277 -3.29 21.30 -7.04
CA VAL A 277 -1.93 21.32 -6.49
C VAL A 277 -1.96 21.43 -4.97
N ARG A 278 -2.73 22.38 -4.42
CA ARG A 278 -2.91 22.54 -2.96
C ARG A 278 -3.43 21.27 -2.30
N ALA A 279 -4.45 20.63 -2.88
CA ALA A 279 -5.02 19.40 -2.34
C ALA A 279 -4.03 18.23 -2.37
N LYS A 280 -3.25 18.07 -3.45
CA LYS A 280 -2.22 17.02 -3.57
C LYS A 280 -1.08 17.24 -2.59
N ALA A 281 -0.64 18.49 -2.41
CA ALA A 281 0.36 18.88 -1.43
C ALA A 281 -0.10 18.57 -0.01
N LEU A 282 -1.33 18.96 0.34
CA LEU A 282 -1.93 18.70 1.66
C LEU A 282 -2.05 17.20 1.96
N ALA A 283 -2.57 16.44 1.00
CA ALA A 283 -2.69 14.99 1.12
C ALA A 283 -1.31 14.31 1.27
N ALA A 284 -0.31 14.77 0.52
CA ALA A 284 1.06 14.28 0.63
C ALA A 284 1.65 14.58 2.03
N LEU A 285 1.57 15.82 2.50
CA LEU A 285 2.03 16.21 3.85
C LEU A 285 1.39 15.37 4.95
N GLY A 286 0.07 15.19 4.89
CA GLY A 286 -0.67 14.36 5.85
C GLY A 286 -0.21 12.89 5.85
N ARG A 287 0.14 12.34 4.67
CA ARG A 287 0.67 10.97 4.55
C ARG A 287 2.10 10.81 5.06
N LEU A 288 2.92 11.87 5.05
CA LEU A 288 4.29 11.78 5.56
C LEU A 288 4.34 11.48 7.05
N GLY A 289 3.31 11.87 7.82
CA GLY A 289 3.27 11.63 9.26
C GLY A 289 4.35 12.40 10.04
N LEU A 290 4.89 13.48 9.47
CA LEU A 290 5.93 14.31 10.10
C LEU A 290 5.31 15.33 11.03
N LEU A 291 5.71 15.33 12.30
CA LEU A 291 5.17 16.23 13.33
C LEU A 291 5.40 17.70 12.96
N GLU A 292 6.48 18.00 12.25
CA GLU A 292 6.84 19.34 11.80
C GLU A 292 5.84 19.91 10.78
N ALA A 293 5.10 19.06 10.05
CA ALA A 293 4.04 19.50 9.15
C ALA A 293 2.77 19.97 9.89
N ARG A 294 2.70 19.77 11.22
CA ARG A 294 1.54 20.13 12.06
C ARG A 294 1.09 21.56 11.85
N THR A 295 2.00 22.54 11.93
CA THR A 295 1.66 23.96 11.83
C THR A 295 1.04 24.29 10.47
N ALA A 296 1.55 23.69 9.39
CA ALA A 296 0.99 23.83 8.06
C ALA A 296 -0.43 23.24 7.98
N LEU A 297 -0.66 22.05 8.55
CA LEU A 297 -1.98 21.42 8.59
C LEU A 297 -2.99 22.22 9.43
N GLU A 298 -2.59 22.72 10.60
CA GLU A 298 -3.43 23.55 11.47
C GLU A 298 -3.80 24.88 10.80
N LYS A 299 -2.88 25.48 10.04
CA LYS A 299 -3.16 26.70 9.26
C LYS A 299 -4.31 26.51 8.27
N ILE A 300 -4.41 25.34 7.63
CA ILE A 300 -5.53 25.02 6.74
C ILE A 300 -6.85 24.94 7.51
N LEU A 301 -6.86 24.39 8.72
CA LEU A 301 -8.08 24.31 9.54
C LEU A 301 -8.58 25.66 10.04
N ASN A 302 -7.69 26.65 10.20
CA ASN A 302 -8.09 28.01 10.60
C ASN A 302 -8.88 28.74 9.51
N LYS A 303 -8.63 28.40 8.24
CA LYS A 303 -9.32 29.00 7.09
C LYS A 303 -9.47 27.97 5.96
N PRO A 304 -10.38 26.98 6.12
CA PRO A 304 -10.54 25.94 5.13
C PRO A 304 -11.19 26.52 3.86
N GLU A 305 -10.57 26.28 2.71
CA GLU A 305 -11.11 26.69 1.41
C GLU A 305 -12.34 25.87 1.00
N SER A 306 -12.40 24.62 1.45
CA SER A 306 -13.50 23.70 1.19
C SER A 306 -13.59 22.61 2.27
N PRO A 307 -14.75 21.96 2.44
CA PRO A 307 -14.89 20.81 3.33
C PRO A 307 -13.93 19.66 2.99
N TYR A 308 -13.54 19.53 1.72
CA TYR A 308 -12.57 18.53 1.28
C TYR A 308 -11.15 18.85 1.79
N MET A 309 -10.72 20.12 1.68
CA MET A 309 -9.44 20.57 2.24
C MET A 309 -9.40 20.45 3.77
N GLU A 310 -10.51 20.80 4.44
CA GLU A 310 -10.66 20.59 5.87
C GLU A 310 -10.50 19.11 6.24
N LEU A 311 -11.20 18.21 5.53
CA LEU A 311 -11.14 16.78 5.76
C LEU A 311 -9.72 16.21 5.55
N LEU A 312 -9.00 16.66 4.52
CA LEU A 312 -7.60 16.28 4.29
C LEU A 312 -6.67 16.75 5.41
N ALA A 313 -6.84 17.99 5.88
CA ALA A 313 -6.05 18.53 6.98
C ALA A 313 -6.30 17.76 8.29
N VAL A 314 -7.57 17.47 8.61
CA VAL A 314 -7.93 16.61 9.75
C VAL A 314 -7.33 15.21 9.59
N ALA A 315 -7.35 14.64 8.38
CA ALA A 315 -6.74 13.33 8.11
C ALA A 315 -5.22 13.32 8.33
N GLY A 316 -4.53 14.40 7.97
CA GLY A 316 -3.11 14.57 8.25
C GLY A 316 -2.83 14.66 9.75
N LEU A 317 -3.53 15.54 10.45
CA LEU A 317 -3.33 15.76 11.90
C LEU A 317 -3.69 14.51 12.72
N ALA A 318 -4.72 13.75 12.33
CA ALA A 318 -5.08 12.49 12.97
C ALA A 318 -3.95 11.46 12.85
N ARG A 319 -3.27 11.37 11.69
CA ARG A 319 -2.10 10.49 11.49
C ARG A 319 -0.89 10.88 12.33
N LEU A 320 -0.77 12.15 12.72
CA LEU A 320 0.24 12.61 13.67
C LEU A 320 -0.09 12.23 15.13
N GLY A 321 -1.21 11.53 15.37
CA GLY A 321 -1.67 11.17 16.72
C GLY A 321 -2.23 12.36 17.52
N LEU A 322 -2.48 13.49 16.86
CA LEU A 322 -3.00 14.68 17.51
C LEU A 322 -4.50 14.55 17.77
N LYS A 323 -4.96 15.18 18.84
CA LYS A 323 -6.40 15.28 19.12
C LYS A 323 -7.02 16.23 18.11
N VAL A 324 -7.84 15.69 17.22
CA VAL A 324 -8.60 16.44 16.23
C VAL A 324 -10.10 16.24 16.41
N ASP A 325 -10.88 17.27 16.08
CA ASP A 325 -12.32 17.10 15.93
C ASP A 325 -12.60 16.30 14.66
N THR A 326 -13.38 15.23 14.81
CA THR A 326 -13.76 14.33 13.71
C THR A 326 -15.16 14.62 13.20
N LEU A 327 -15.79 15.70 13.64
CA LEU A 327 -17.12 16.11 13.20
C LEU A 327 -17.19 16.26 11.66
N VAL A 328 -16.16 16.84 11.05
CA VAL A 328 -16.08 16.95 9.57
C VAL A 328 -16.08 15.58 8.90
N ALA A 329 -15.35 14.60 9.44
CA ALA A 329 -15.36 13.23 8.93
C ALA A 329 -16.72 12.54 9.12
N ARG A 330 -17.37 12.72 10.28
CA ARG A 330 -18.71 12.16 10.52
C ARG A 330 -19.78 12.77 9.62
N ARG A 331 -19.66 14.05 9.25
CA ARG A 331 -20.51 14.70 8.25
C ARG A 331 -20.18 14.19 6.84
N ALA A 332 -18.90 14.00 6.55
CA ALA A 332 -18.41 13.49 5.27
C ALA A 332 -18.95 12.08 4.95
N LEU A 333 -19.19 11.21 5.95
CA LEU A 333 -19.85 9.91 5.76
C LEU A 333 -21.28 9.99 5.16
N ARG A 334 -21.92 11.16 5.13
CA ARG A 334 -23.25 11.35 4.51
C ARG A 334 -23.20 11.98 3.12
N GLN A 335 -22.00 12.25 2.60
CA GLN A 335 -21.85 12.84 1.27
C GLN A 335 -22.12 11.82 0.16
N SER A 336 -22.58 12.30 -0.99
CA SER A 336 -22.90 11.47 -2.16
C SER A 336 -21.67 10.77 -2.72
N ASP A 337 -20.52 11.47 -2.72
CA ASP A 337 -19.26 10.95 -3.22
C ASP A 337 -18.64 9.92 -2.26
N ALA A 338 -18.42 8.71 -2.77
CA ALA A 338 -17.81 7.62 -2.00
C ALA A 338 -16.32 7.84 -1.71
N ASP A 339 -15.58 8.64 -2.49
CA ASP A 339 -14.18 8.97 -2.20
C ASP A 339 -14.06 9.89 -0.98
N VAL A 340 -14.98 10.85 -0.84
CA VAL A 340 -15.12 11.67 0.36
C VAL A 340 -15.46 10.80 1.58
N ARG A 341 -16.37 9.83 1.43
CA ARG A 341 -16.70 8.88 2.50
C ARG A 341 -15.52 7.97 2.87
N LEU A 342 -14.72 7.52 1.89
CA LEU A 342 -13.50 6.75 2.14
C LEU A 342 -12.50 7.54 2.97
N LEU A 343 -12.21 8.79 2.58
CA LEU A 343 -11.31 9.66 3.33
C LEU A 343 -11.82 9.90 4.77
N ALA A 344 -13.13 10.02 4.94
CA ALA A 344 -13.74 10.10 6.26
C ALA A 344 -13.49 8.85 7.11
N VAL A 345 -13.60 7.65 6.54
CA VAL A 345 -13.25 6.39 7.22
C VAL A 345 -11.78 6.41 7.67
N GLU A 346 -10.86 6.92 6.85
CA GLU A 346 -9.45 7.01 7.24
C GLU A 346 -9.20 7.94 8.43
N VAL A 347 -9.88 9.09 8.45
CA VAL A 347 -9.80 10.04 9.57
C VAL A 347 -10.30 9.40 10.86
N LEU A 348 -11.45 8.74 10.79
CA LEU A 348 -12.08 8.07 11.93
C LEU A 348 -11.24 6.90 12.43
N GLU A 349 -10.60 6.16 11.53
CA GLU A 349 -9.64 5.13 11.88
C GLU A 349 -8.43 5.70 12.60
N ALA A 350 -7.79 6.74 12.05
CA ALA A 350 -6.57 7.30 12.62
C ALA A 350 -6.77 7.82 14.06
N ARG A 351 -7.97 8.32 14.39
CA ARG A 351 -8.29 8.78 15.76
C ARG A 351 -8.81 7.69 16.68
N GLY A 352 -9.74 6.83 16.22
CA GLY A 352 -10.20 5.64 16.95
C GLY A 352 -10.98 5.87 18.25
N GLY A 353 -11.59 7.05 18.45
CA GLY A 353 -12.36 7.33 19.68
C GLY A 353 -13.78 6.74 19.69
N PRO A 354 -14.52 6.79 20.82
CA PRO A 354 -15.82 6.13 20.96
C PRO A 354 -16.85 6.52 19.89
N GLY A 355 -16.99 7.82 19.61
CA GLY A 355 -17.89 8.29 18.56
C GLY A 355 -17.43 7.94 17.13
N ASP A 356 -16.15 7.65 16.92
CA ASP A 356 -15.65 7.20 15.61
C ASP A 356 -15.95 5.74 15.39
N MET A 357 -15.84 4.92 16.45
CA MET A 357 -16.26 3.52 16.42
C MET A 357 -17.74 3.42 16.03
N VAL A 358 -18.59 4.28 16.58
CA VAL A 358 -20.02 4.35 16.18
C VAL A 358 -20.16 4.72 14.71
N ALA A 359 -19.46 5.75 14.25
CA ALA A 359 -19.51 6.16 12.84
C ALA A 359 -19.00 5.07 11.87
N LEU A 360 -17.91 4.37 12.23
CA LEU A 360 -17.35 3.26 11.45
C LEU A 360 -18.30 2.05 11.43
N LYS A 361 -18.98 1.74 12.54
CA LYS A 361 -20.04 0.70 12.57
C LYS A 361 -21.17 1.03 11.61
N THR A 362 -21.57 2.30 11.51
CA THR A 362 -22.56 2.73 10.51
C THR A 362 -22.03 2.55 9.09
N ALA A 363 -20.76 2.88 8.84
CA ALA A 363 -20.12 2.74 7.54
C ALA A 363 -19.98 1.27 7.06
N LEU A 364 -20.12 0.27 7.94
CA LEU A 364 -20.25 -1.14 7.53
C LEU A 364 -21.47 -1.40 6.64
N ASN A 365 -22.46 -0.52 6.67
CA ASN A 365 -23.68 -0.61 5.86
C ASN A 365 -23.69 0.39 4.69
N ASP A 366 -22.55 1.00 4.35
CA ASP A 366 -22.48 1.95 3.24
C ASP A 366 -22.92 1.33 1.91
N GLN A 367 -23.56 2.11 1.05
CA GLN A 367 -23.97 1.67 -0.29
C GLN A 367 -22.77 1.22 -1.16
N ALA A 368 -21.62 1.89 -1.02
CA ALA A 368 -20.43 1.61 -1.79
C ALA A 368 -19.62 0.47 -1.12
N PRO A 369 -19.37 -0.65 -1.82
CA PRO A 369 -18.60 -1.77 -1.28
C PRO A 369 -17.22 -1.37 -0.76
N ARG A 370 -16.54 -0.46 -1.45
CA ARG A 370 -15.22 0.08 -1.06
C ARG A 370 -15.24 0.73 0.32
N VAL A 371 -16.30 1.49 0.64
CA VAL A 371 -16.44 2.14 1.96
C VAL A 371 -16.68 1.08 3.03
N ARG A 372 -17.55 0.09 2.77
CA ARG A 372 -17.81 -1.02 3.72
C ARG A 372 -16.55 -1.81 4.05
N VAL A 373 -15.81 -2.22 3.02
CA VAL A 373 -14.56 -2.98 3.17
C VAL A 373 -13.52 -2.18 3.94
N ARG A 374 -13.34 -0.89 3.61
CA ARG A 374 -12.39 -0.02 4.30
C ARG A 374 -12.77 0.24 5.76
N ALA A 375 -14.07 0.40 6.05
CA ALA A 375 -14.58 0.58 7.41
C ALA A 375 -14.42 -0.70 8.25
N ALA A 376 -14.65 -1.86 7.63
CA ALA A 376 -14.41 -3.15 8.29
C ALA A 376 -12.94 -3.34 8.65
N ALA A 377 -12.02 -3.06 7.71
CA ALA A 377 -10.59 -3.12 8.00
C ALA A 377 -10.18 -2.14 9.11
N ALA A 378 -10.72 -0.92 9.10
CA ALA A 378 -10.48 0.07 10.15
C ALA A 378 -10.91 -0.39 11.54
N LEU A 379 -12.11 -0.97 11.64
CA LEU A 379 -12.62 -1.51 12.90
C LEU A 379 -11.75 -2.65 13.44
N VAL A 380 -11.32 -3.57 12.57
CA VAL A 380 -10.44 -4.68 12.98
C VAL A 380 -9.12 -4.14 13.55
N ARG A 381 -8.44 -3.23 12.83
CA ARG A 381 -7.17 -2.66 13.29
C ARG A 381 -7.31 -1.86 14.58
N LEU A 382 -8.37 -1.07 14.71
CA LEU A 382 -8.64 -0.32 15.93
C LEU A 382 -8.87 -1.22 17.14
N LEU A 383 -9.61 -2.32 16.98
CA LEU A 383 -9.85 -3.26 18.07
C LEU A 383 -8.57 -4.01 18.45
N GLN A 384 -7.75 -4.42 17.49
CA GLN A 384 -6.43 -5.03 17.75
C GLN A 384 -5.51 -4.08 18.53
N SER A 385 -5.44 -2.80 18.14
CA SER A 385 -4.58 -1.81 18.78
C SER A 385 -4.93 -1.51 20.26
N LYS A 386 -6.18 -1.76 20.66
CA LYS A 386 -6.64 -1.58 22.04
C LYS A 386 -6.24 -2.75 22.93
N ASP A 387 -6.22 -3.96 22.37
CA ASP A 387 -5.81 -5.16 23.10
C ASP A 387 -4.29 -5.19 23.37
N GLU A 388 -3.48 -4.47 22.57
CA GLU A 388 -2.02 -4.38 22.73
C GLU A 388 -1.56 -3.34 23.76
N LYS A 389 -2.42 -2.42 24.21
CA LYS A 389 -2.07 -1.43 25.25
C LYS A 389 -2.45 -2.00 26.62
N PRO A 390 -1.51 -2.44 27.47
CA PRO A 390 -1.85 -2.84 28.83
C PRO A 390 -2.49 -1.64 29.55
N GLU A 391 -3.63 -1.86 30.19
CA GLU A 391 -4.23 -0.88 31.10
C GLU A 391 -3.14 -0.46 32.09
N LYS A 392 -2.68 0.79 31.98
CA LYS A 392 -1.92 1.42 33.07
C LYS A 392 -2.92 1.56 34.22
N ARG A 393 -2.90 0.58 35.12
CA ARG A 393 -3.59 0.61 36.41
C ARG A 393 -2.96 1.64 37.33
#